data_AF-A0A0W1EZ19-F1
#
_entry.id   AF-A0A0W1EZ19-F1
#
_cell.length_a   1.000
_cell.length_b   1.000
_cell.length_c   1.000
_cell.angle_alpha   90.00
_cell.angle_beta   90.00
_cell.angle_gamma   90.00
#
_symmetry.space_group_name_H-M   'P 1'
#
loop_
_entity.id
_entity.type
_entity.pdbx_description
1 polymer ?
#
loop_
_entity_poly.entity_id
_entity_poly.type
_entity_poly.pdbx_seq_one_letter_code
_entity_poly.pdbx_strand_id
1 'polypeptide(L)'
;MIILIKSVCLEFLDYLYILDGVILICYGAFVMNSITASDETMSPEKRRRGEGKGSSFFAVGRDVWETLWNVPTTNRLNLVLTYFTLLAGTGSDHRLTKWSASACEQYLGIGKPRAKHAIDELIKSKLVKHTDKSTRLSPQYELPELPLDAEPIFLPVQALTGLKGENPMFRRVRETGDAMVLRMLVDLYGMVETDATFGIPISNLRNGGHANAEAISRKVAQVGVHAVWALEEGTYQNAGGDWTVRHASKSRKNGERDWSVFWERIGQLKQIGAIYYEPWLFEGAELDAEPLMPLDPAGLYQVSERDDGGRLTRLAHDTAYALVSEERPYVFENSGADYFVPLPLHHQPPALRGVARLRVEADTPGRRLAWKRRRTLVENWEKALSQLLSDAQQGHFDRPMQRGTKGGKR
;
A
#
# COMPACT_ATOMS: atom_id res chain seq x y z
N MET A 1 -3.15 -33.90 -41.34
CA MET A 1 -3.26 -34.12 -39.88
C MET A 1 -2.12 -33.38 -39.18
N ILE A 2 -2.13 -32.06 -39.36
CA ILE A 2 -1.19 -31.04 -38.89
C ILE A 2 -2.11 -29.83 -38.65
N ILE A 3 -1.81 -29.03 -37.62
CA ILE A 3 -2.57 -27.89 -37.06
C ILE A 3 -3.36 -28.30 -35.82
N LEU A 4 -2.77 -28.10 -34.63
CA LEU A 4 -3.31 -27.25 -33.55
C LEU A 4 -2.43 -27.26 -32.28
N ILE A 5 -1.14 -26.94 -32.35
CA ILE A 5 -0.32 -26.59 -31.17
C ILE A 5 0.59 -25.43 -31.55
N LYS A 6 0.09 -24.19 -31.50
CA LYS A 6 0.94 -23.01 -31.70
C LYS A 6 0.49 -21.70 -31.03
N SER A 7 -0.51 -21.70 -30.14
CA SER A 7 -1.07 -20.43 -29.62
C SER A 7 -0.91 -20.16 -28.11
N VAL A 8 -0.24 -21.01 -27.32
CA VAL A 8 -0.13 -20.80 -25.86
C VAL A 8 1.31 -20.57 -25.37
N CYS A 9 2.34 -20.77 -26.21
CA CYS A 9 3.74 -20.66 -25.78
C CYS A 9 4.46 -19.36 -26.18
N LEU A 10 3.79 -18.37 -26.78
CA LEU A 10 4.44 -17.13 -27.23
C LEU A 10 4.23 -15.91 -26.31
N GLU A 11 3.30 -15.94 -25.36
CA GLU A 11 3.12 -14.82 -24.41
C GLU A 11 4.00 -14.90 -23.15
N PHE A 12 4.75 -16.00 -22.96
CA PHE A 12 5.65 -16.17 -21.81
C PHE A 12 7.13 -15.80 -22.10
N LEU A 13 7.51 -15.61 -23.36
CA LEU A 13 8.91 -15.34 -23.75
C LEU A 13 9.25 -13.84 -23.83
N ASP A 14 8.27 -12.94 -23.88
CA ASP A 14 8.51 -11.49 -23.87
C ASP A 14 8.76 -10.92 -22.45
N TYR A 15 8.44 -11.67 -21.39
CA TYR A 15 8.71 -11.25 -20.00
C TYR A 15 10.11 -11.62 -19.50
N LEU A 16 10.78 -12.59 -20.14
CA LEU A 16 12.11 -13.07 -19.73
C LEU A 16 13.27 -12.26 -20.35
N TYR A 17 13.04 -11.51 -21.43
CA TYR A 17 14.09 -10.67 -22.05
C TYR A 17 14.29 -9.30 -21.37
N ILE A 18 13.43 -8.93 -20.42
CA ILE A 18 13.55 -7.66 -19.66
C ILE A 18 14.40 -7.83 -18.38
N LEU A 19 14.67 -9.07 -17.95
CA LEU A 19 15.38 -9.34 -16.69
C LEU A 19 16.91 -9.43 -16.81
N ASP A 20 17.46 -9.67 -18.00
CA ASP A 20 18.93 -9.80 -18.18
C ASP A 20 19.64 -8.50 -18.60
N GLY A 21 18.92 -7.43 -18.94
CA GLY A 21 19.51 -6.13 -19.30
C GLY A 21 19.70 -5.13 -18.15
N VAL A 22 19.08 -5.36 -16.99
CA VAL A 22 19.05 -4.38 -15.88
C VAL A 22 19.89 -4.84 -14.67
N ILE A 23 20.30 -6.10 -14.63
CA ILE A 23 21.11 -6.65 -13.53
C ILE A 23 22.58 -6.17 -13.57
N LEU A 24 23.06 -5.63 -14.70
CA LEU A 24 24.45 -5.18 -14.82
C LEU A 24 24.72 -3.71 -14.44
N ILE A 25 23.70 -2.90 -14.14
CA ILE A 25 23.90 -1.47 -13.81
C ILE A 25 23.72 -1.17 -12.30
N CYS A 26 23.22 -2.13 -11.50
CA CYS A 26 22.95 -1.92 -10.07
C CYS A 26 23.88 -2.67 -9.10
N TYR A 27 24.90 -3.38 -9.59
CA TYR A 27 25.86 -4.13 -8.75
C TYR A 27 27.28 -3.54 -8.72
N GLY A 28 27.45 -2.25 -9.04
CA GLY A 28 28.76 -1.59 -9.14
C GLY A 28 29.17 -0.69 -7.97
N ALA A 29 28.45 -0.64 -6.84
CA ALA A 29 28.69 0.38 -5.81
C ALA A 29 28.85 -0.13 -4.37
N PHE A 30 29.05 -1.43 -4.14
CA PHE A 30 29.38 -1.91 -2.80
C PHE A 30 30.29 -3.15 -2.89
N VAL A 31 31.48 -3.05 -2.29
CA VAL A 31 32.57 -4.05 -2.17
C VAL A 31 33.64 -4.02 -3.27
N MET A 32 34.69 -3.20 -3.08
CA MET A 32 36.12 -3.58 -3.11
C MET A 32 37.01 -2.32 -3.09
N ASN A 33 37.48 -1.96 -1.90
CA ASN A 33 38.72 -1.20 -1.74
C ASN A 33 39.85 -2.22 -1.72
N SER A 34 40.65 -2.31 -2.80
CA SER A 34 42.12 -2.47 -2.77
C SER A 34 42.65 -2.91 -4.14
N ILE A 35 43.71 -2.23 -4.59
CA ILE A 35 44.76 -2.66 -5.55
C ILE A 35 44.64 -2.15 -7.01
N THR A 36 45.43 -1.09 -7.24
CA THR A 36 46.25 -0.70 -8.41
C THR A 36 45.64 -0.35 -9.77
N ALA A 37 45.65 0.96 -10.04
CA ALA A 37 46.28 1.66 -11.18
C ALA A 37 46.16 1.08 -12.59
N SER A 38 45.34 1.71 -13.42
CA SER A 38 45.78 2.45 -14.62
C SER A 38 44.62 3.26 -15.22
N ASP A 39 44.76 4.58 -15.12
CA ASP A 39 44.39 5.63 -16.08
C ASP A 39 43.43 5.27 -17.23
N GLU A 40 42.19 5.78 -17.16
CA GLU A 40 41.50 6.41 -18.29
C GLU A 40 40.30 7.24 -17.75
N THR A 41 40.41 8.56 -17.90
CA THR A 41 39.42 9.54 -17.47
C THR A 41 38.14 9.46 -18.30
N MET A 42 37.15 8.69 -17.84
CA MET A 42 35.77 8.85 -18.31
C MET A 42 35.06 9.91 -17.46
N SER A 43 34.83 11.08 -18.04
CA SER A 43 33.92 12.08 -17.48
C SER A 43 32.52 11.46 -17.30
N PRO A 44 31.78 11.75 -16.22
CA PRO A 44 30.43 11.23 -16.07
C PRO A 44 29.56 11.89 -17.15
N GLU A 45 29.12 11.10 -18.13
CA GLU A 45 28.15 11.55 -19.13
C GLU A 45 26.92 12.10 -18.40
N LYS A 46 26.69 13.42 -18.54
CA LYS A 46 25.44 14.06 -18.12
C LYS A 46 24.29 13.36 -18.83
N ARG A 47 23.50 12.57 -18.11
CA ARG A 47 22.22 12.03 -18.60
C ARG A 47 21.44 13.14 -19.31
N ARG A 48 21.01 12.89 -20.54
CA ARG A 48 20.19 13.83 -21.32
C ARG A 48 18.89 14.09 -20.56
N ARG A 49 18.67 15.36 -20.21
CA ARG A 49 17.48 15.82 -19.48
C ARG A 49 16.24 15.58 -20.33
N GLY A 50 15.36 14.67 -19.91
CA GLY A 50 14.06 14.40 -20.56
C GLY A 50 13.90 13.02 -21.21
N GLU A 51 14.92 12.16 -21.23
CA GLU A 51 14.79 10.76 -21.66
C GLU A 51 14.51 9.86 -20.44
N GLY A 52 13.24 9.80 -20.06
CA GLY A 52 12.71 8.84 -19.12
C GLY A 52 11.20 8.90 -19.20
N LYS A 53 10.53 7.75 -19.30
CA LYS A 53 9.10 7.67 -18.95
C LYS A 53 9.00 8.27 -17.54
N GLY A 54 8.19 9.31 -17.36
CA GLY A 54 8.00 9.93 -16.04
C GLY A 54 7.77 8.84 -14.99
N SER A 55 8.26 9.06 -13.77
CA SER A 55 8.01 8.12 -12.68
C SER A 55 6.51 7.91 -12.52
N SER A 56 6.07 6.68 -12.22
CA SER A 56 4.65 6.38 -11.97
C SER A 56 4.15 6.95 -10.62
N PHE A 57 4.95 7.77 -9.96
CA PHE A 57 4.67 8.49 -8.74
C PHE A 57 5.29 9.90 -8.81
N PHE A 58 4.87 10.77 -7.90
CA PHE A 58 5.49 12.05 -7.62
C PHE A 58 5.68 12.23 -6.11
N ALA A 59 6.63 13.06 -5.70
CA ALA A 59 7.05 13.20 -4.32
C ALA A 59 6.81 14.63 -3.81
N VAL A 60 6.15 14.75 -2.66
CA VAL A 60 5.88 16.04 -1.99
C VAL A 60 6.68 16.11 -0.70
N GLY A 61 7.52 17.14 -0.53
CA GLY A 61 8.21 17.38 0.74
C GLY A 61 7.22 17.69 1.87
N ARG A 62 7.48 17.21 3.09
CA ARG A 62 6.60 17.45 4.26
C ARG A 62 6.51 18.94 4.61
N ASP A 63 7.58 19.69 4.43
CA ASP A 63 7.65 21.14 4.58
C ASP A 63 6.73 21.87 3.59
N VAL A 64 6.77 21.47 2.31
CA VAL A 64 5.88 22.00 1.27
C VAL A 64 4.44 21.61 1.57
N TRP A 65 4.21 20.37 2.02
CA TRP A 65 2.89 19.90 2.42
C TRP A 65 2.28 20.77 3.52
N GLU A 66 3.02 21.04 4.61
CA GLU A 66 2.55 21.93 5.67
C GLU A 66 2.37 23.37 5.17
N THR A 67 3.25 23.85 4.29
CA THR A 67 3.15 25.19 3.71
C THR A 67 1.86 25.37 2.92
N LEU A 68 1.46 24.38 2.10
CA LEU A 68 0.19 24.39 1.36
C LEU A 68 -1.03 24.57 2.28
N TRP A 69 -0.96 24.08 3.52
CA TRP A 69 -2.02 24.24 4.51
C TRP A 69 -2.02 25.60 5.23
N ASN A 70 -0.99 26.41 5.05
CA ASN A 70 -0.86 27.72 5.66
C ASN A 70 -0.97 28.87 4.65
N VAL A 71 -0.88 28.59 3.34
CA VAL A 71 -1.07 29.61 2.29
C VAL A 71 -2.49 30.20 2.36
N PRO A 72 -2.63 31.54 2.39
CA PRO A 72 -3.92 32.20 2.24
C PRO A 72 -4.50 31.90 0.87
N THR A 73 -5.72 31.36 0.83
CA THR A 73 -6.40 30.98 -0.42
C THR A 73 -7.90 31.07 -0.24
N THR A 74 -8.57 31.36 -1.35
CA THR A 74 -10.04 31.31 -1.43
C THR A 74 -10.59 29.88 -1.47
N ASN A 75 -9.81 28.91 -1.96
CA ASN A 75 -10.23 27.52 -2.09
C ASN A 75 -9.05 26.56 -1.93
N ARG A 76 -8.87 26.07 -0.71
CA ARG A 76 -7.76 25.17 -0.35
C ARG A 76 -7.74 23.88 -1.15
N LEU A 77 -8.90 23.29 -1.41
CA LEU A 77 -9.02 22.03 -2.14
C LEU A 77 -8.49 22.19 -3.58
N ASN A 78 -8.91 23.23 -4.28
CA ASN A 78 -8.42 23.52 -5.64
C ASN A 78 -6.94 23.90 -5.63
N LEU A 79 -6.48 24.69 -4.66
CA LEU A 79 -5.07 25.08 -4.52
C LEU A 79 -4.17 23.84 -4.45
N VAL A 80 -4.44 22.94 -3.50
CA VAL A 80 -3.63 21.73 -3.26
C VAL A 80 -3.69 20.77 -4.46
N LEU A 81 -4.89 20.52 -5.00
CA LEU A 81 -5.04 19.61 -6.13
C LEU A 81 -4.39 20.16 -7.42
N THR A 82 -4.39 21.48 -7.60
CA THR A 82 -3.66 22.13 -8.70
C THR A 82 -2.16 21.94 -8.53
N TYR A 83 -1.63 22.12 -7.31
CA TYR A 83 -0.22 21.84 -7.01
C TYR A 83 0.16 20.39 -7.34
N PHE A 84 -0.63 19.41 -6.87
CA PHE A 84 -0.42 18.00 -7.21
C PHE A 84 -0.51 17.72 -8.71
N THR A 85 -1.39 18.41 -9.42
CA THR A 85 -1.50 18.25 -10.88
C THR A 85 -0.23 18.72 -11.59
N LEU A 86 0.29 19.88 -11.21
CA LEU A 86 1.53 20.41 -11.77
C LEU A 86 2.70 19.46 -11.46
N LEU A 87 2.78 19.01 -10.20
CA LEU A 87 3.84 18.12 -9.73
C LEU A 87 3.79 16.73 -10.37
N ALA A 88 2.62 16.13 -10.56
CA ALA A 88 2.48 14.86 -11.27
C ALA A 88 2.88 14.95 -12.76
N GLY A 89 2.77 16.14 -13.35
CA GLY A 89 3.20 16.42 -14.73
C GLY A 89 4.70 16.67 -14.90
N THR A 90 5.48 16.54 -13.83
CA THR A 90 6.94 16.68 -13.86
C THR A 90 7.64 15.42 -14.38
N GLY A 91 8.91 15.57 -14.79
CA GLY A 91 9.78 14.44 -15.09
C GLY A 91 10.36 13.76 -13.84
N SER A 92 11.37 12.93 -14.04
CA SER A 92 12.11 12.28 -12.95
C SER A 92 12.84 13.24 -12.01
N ASP A 93 13.03 14.51 -12.43
CA ASP A 93 13.63 15.56 -11.60
C ASP A 93 12.61 16.25 -10.68
N HIS A 94 11.31 15.89 -10.75
CA HIS A 94 10.22 16.45 -9.96
C HIS A 94 10.08 17.98 -9.98
N ARG A 95 10.66 18.65 -10.98
CA ARG A 95 10.78 20.12 -10.99
C ARG A 95 10.06 20.80 -12.13
N LEU A 96 10.32 20.37 -13.37
CA LEU A 96 9.80 21.06 -14.55
C LEU A 96 8.53 20.40 -15.05
N THR A 97 7.47 21.18 -15.23
CA THR A 97 6.20 20.71 -15.77
C THR A 97 5.70 21.60 -16.90
N LYS A 98 5.12 20.96 -17.91
CA LYS A 98 4.35 21.61 -18.99
C LYS A 98 2.84 21.48 -18.76
N TRP A 99 2.44 20.80 -17.68
CA TRP A 99 1.03 20.71 -17.32
C TRP A 99 0.53 22.06 -16.84
N SER A 100 -0.76 22.30 -17.04
CA SER A 100 -1.36 23.62 -16.87
C SER A 100 -2.80 23.50 -16.37
N ALA A 101 -3.53 24.61 -16.38
CA ALA A 101 -4.97 24.63 -16.11
C ALA A 101 -5.76 23.63 -16.98
N SER A 102 -5.29 23.30 -18.19
CA SER A 102 -5.93 22.28 -19.03
C SER A 102 -5.81 20.86 -18.44
N ALA A 103 -4.69 20.54 -17.79
CA ALA A 103 -4.51 19.25 -17.12
C ALA A 103 -5.39 19.15 -15.87
N CYS A 104 -5.55 20.27 -15.14
CA CYS A 104 -6.46 20.33 -13.99
C CYS A 104 -7.92 20.09 -14.41
N GLU A 105 -8.33 20.65 -15.55
CA GLU A 105 -9.67 20.41 -16.11
C GLU A 105 -9.83 18.95 -16.52
N GLN A 106 -8.87 18.40 -17.26
CA GLN A 106 -8.92 17.03 -17.75
C GLN A 106 -8.98 15.99 -16.63
N TYR A 107 -8.08 16.08 -15.65
CA TYR A 107 -7.92 15.02 -14.64
C TYR A 107 -8.79 15.24 -13.40
N LEU A 108 -8.97 16.49 -12.98
CA LEU A 108 -9.71 16.79 -11.75
C LEU A 108 -11.11 17.34 -12.00
N GLY A 109 -11.43 17.77 -13.22
CA GLY A 109 -12.67 18.48 -13.51
C GLY A 109 -12.71 19.90 -12.94
N ILE A 110 -11.54 20.51 -12.67
CA ILE A 110 -11.46 21.91 -12.22
C ILE A 110 -11.52 22.80 -13.46
N GLY A 111 -12.58 23.61 -13.60
CA GLY A 111 -12.70 24.54 -14.72
C GLY A 111 -11.50 25.49 -14.83
N LYS A 112 -11.03 25.75 -16.06
CA LYS A 112 -9.79 26.51 -16.33
C LYS A 112 -9.66 27.84 -15.57
N PRO A 113 -10.69 28.70 -15.41
CA PRO A 113 -10.56 29.95 -14.66
C PRO A 113 -10.17 29.72 -13.20
N ARG A 114 -10.75 28.71 -12.55
CA ARG A 114 -10.45 28.36 -11.15
C ARG A 114 -9.06 27.75 -11.01
N ALA A 115 -8.67 26.90 -11.97
CA ALA A 115 -7.32 26.33 -11.99
C ALA A 115 -6.25 27.41 -12.19
N LYS A 116 -6.46 28.37 -13.11
CA LYS A 116 -5.55 29.52 -13.30
C LYS A 116 -5.41 30.35 -12.02
N HIS A 117 -6.52 30.67 -11.38
CA HIS A 117 -6.50 31.39 -10.10
C HIS A 117 -5.68 30.66 -9.02
N ALA A 118 -5.86 29.34 -8.91
CA ALA A 118 -5.06 28.53 -7.99
C ALA A 118 -3.56 28.53 -8.36
N ILE A 119 -3.22 28.46 -9.65
CA ILE A 119 -1.82 28.59 -10.10
C ILE A 119 -1.25 29.96 -9.71
N ASP A 120 -2.01 31.04 -9.89
CA ASP A 120 -1.57 32.39 -9.53
C ASP A 120 -1.34 32.53 -8.01
N GLU A 121 -2.20 31.92 -7.18
CA GLU A 121 -2.01 31.82 -5.72
C GLU A 121 -0.73 31.01 -5.36
N LEU A 122 -0.45 29.91 -6.07
CA LEU A 122 0.77 29.12 -5.89
C LEU A 122 2.03 29.90 -6.30
N ILE A 123 1.95 30.71 -7.36
CA ILE A 123 3.05 31.58 -7.80
C ILE A 123 3.29 32.68 -6.78
N LYS A 124 2.23 33.34 -6.33
CA LYS A 124 2.31 34.40 -5.31
C LYS A 124 2.91 33.89 -3.99
N SER A 125 2.63 32.64 -3.63
CA SER A 125 3.19 31.99 -2.44
C SER A 125 4.58 31.38 -2.67
N LYS A 126 5.17 31.53 -3.85
CA LYS A 126 6.50 31.00 -4.24
C LYS A 126 6.60 29.48 -4.19
N LEU A 127 5.46 28.77 -4.21
CA LEU A 127 5.41 27.31 -4.30
C LEU A 127 5.49 26.82 -5.75
N VAL A 128 5.32 27.73 -6.72
CA VAL A 128 5.50 27.48 -8.16
C VAL A 128 6.10 28.75 -8.76
N LYS A 129 6.91 28.63 -9.82
CA LYS A 129 7.33 29.80 -10.62
C LYS A 129 7.25 29.50 -12.11
N HIS A 130 7.10 30.55 -12.92
CA HIS A 130 7.28 30.41 -14.37
C HIS A 130 8.76 30.21 -14.70
N THR A 131 9.03 29.39 -15.72
CA THR A 131 10.37 29.31 -16.30
C THR A 131 10.58 30.46 -17.29
N ASP A 132 11.84 30.76 -17.61
CA ASP A 132 12.19 31.77 -18.62
C ASP A 132 11.67 31.40 -20.03
N LYS A 133 11.40 30.11 -20.26
CA LYS A 133 10.83 29.57 -21.51
C LYS A 133 9.30 29.54 -21.52
N SER A 134 8.67 29.98 -20.43
CA SER A 134 7.22 29.99 -20.31
C SER A 134 6.61 31.04 -21.23
N THR A 135 5.61 30.65 -22.03
CA THR A 135 4.86 31.58 -22.88
C THR A 135 3.37 31.52 -22.55
N ARG A 136 2.60 32.51 -23.01
CA ARG A 136 1.14 32.53 -22.79
C ARG A 136 0.43 31.30 -23.38
N LEU A 137 0.93 30.77 -24.51
CA LEU A 137 0.33 29.63 -25.21
C LEU A 137 0.88 28.28 -24.72
N SER A 138 2.10 28.27 -24.20
CA SER A 138 2.76 27.08 -23.65
C SER A 138 3.37 27.45 -22.29
N PRO A 139 2.54 27.52 -21.23
CA PRO A 139 3.05 27.84 -19.90
C PRO A 139 3.94 26.71 -19.41
N GLN A 140 5.06 27.08 -18.81
CA GLN A 140 6.01 26.16 -18.19
C GLN A 140 6.23 26.61 -16.76
N TYR A 141 6.18 25.64 -15.85
CA TYR A 141 6.32 25.89 -14.43
C TYR A 141 7.49 25.10 -13.87
N GLU A 142 8.14 25.68 -12.86
CA GLU A 142 9.16 25.05 -12.04
C GLU A 142 8.66 24.98 -10.60
N LEU A 143 8.70 23.78 -10.03
CA LEU A 143 8.37 23.49 -8.64
C LEU A 143 9.65 23.49 -7.77
N PRO A 144 9.52 23.66 -6.44
CA PRO A 144 10.64 23.59 -5.51
C PRO A 144 11.40 22.28 -5.65
N GLU A 145 12.72 22.37 -5.50
CA GLU A 145 13.56 21.18 -5.46
C GLU A 145 13.32 20.41 -4.17
N LEU A 146 13.18 19.09 -4.30
CA LEU A 146 13.08 18.20 -3.14
C LEU A 146 14.51 17.91 -2.63
N PRO A 147 14.84 18.26 -1.38
CA PRO A 147 16.15 17.93 -0.81
C PRO A 147 16.40 16.42 -0.81
N LEU A 148 17.66 16.00 -1.00
CA LEU A 148 18.03 14.58 -1.06
C LEU A 148 17.86 13.86 0.29
N ASP A 149 17.93 14.61 1.39
CA ASP A 149 17.75 14.16 2.77
C ASP A 149 16.30 14.32 3.27
N ALA A 150 15.38 14.79 2.43
CA ALA A 150 13.99 14.91 2.80
C ALA A 150 13.32 13.54 2.93
N GLU A 151 12.31 13.46 3.79
CA GLU A 151 11.36 12.34 3.87
C GLU A 151 10.07 12.71 3.14
N PRO A 152 9.98 12.54 1.81
CA PRO A 152 8.79 12.95 1.07
C PRO A 152 7.61 12.01 1.27
N ILE A 153 6.43 12.55 0.97
CA ILE A 153 5.21 11.78 0.77
C ILE A 153 5.16 11.37 -0.70
N PHE A 154 5.15 10.07 -0.97
CA PHE A 154 5.04 9.52 -2.32
C PHE A 154 3.58 9.32 -2.71
N LEU A 155 3.17 9.93 -3.82
CA LEU A 155 1.81 9.87 -4.34
C LEU A 155 1.82 9.24 -5.74
N PRO A 156 0.93 8.31 -6.07
CA PRO A 156 0.88 7.72 -7.40
C PRO A 156 0.31 8.71 -8.41
N VAL A 157 0.88 8.74 -9.61
CA VAL A 157 0.33 9.54 -10.72
C VAL A 157 -1.10 9.08 -11.05
N GLN A 158 -1.38 7.78 -10.91
CA GLN A 158 -2.68 7.17 -11.17
C GLN A 158 -3.78 7.63 -10.20
N ALA A 159 -3.44 8.14 -9.00
CA ALA A 159 -4.42 8.81 -8.14
C ALA A 159 -5.01 10.05 -8.80
N LEU A 160 -4.21 10.72 -9.64
CA LEU A 160 -4.56 11.91 -10.39
C LEU A 160 -5.10 11.59 -11.79
N THR A 161 -4.46 10.69 -12.53
CA THR A 161 -4.83 10.40 -13.93
C THR A 161 -5.95 9.37 -14.03
N GLY A 162 -6.22 8.62 -12.96
CA GLY A 162 -7.18 7.53 -12.92
C GLY A 162 -6.59 6.20 -13.40
N LEU A 163 -7.29 5.13 -13.02
CA LEU A 163 -7.12 3.80 -13.60
C LEU A 163 -8.03 3.67 -14.83
N LYS A 164 -7.77 2.70 -15.71
CA LYS A 164 -8.54 2.53 -16.96
C LYS A 164 -10.04 2.38 -16.68
N GLY A 165 -10.84 3.31 -17.18
CA GLY A 165 -12.30 3.30 -17.04
C GLY A 165 -12.84 3.85 -15.72
N GLU A 166 -11.99 4.37 -14.84
CA GLU A 166 -12.39 4.94 -13.55
C GLU A 166 -12.14 6.44 -13.48
N ASN A 167 -12.99 7.15 -12.73
CA ASN A 167 -12.72 8.53 -12.36
C ASN A 167 -11.50 8.60 -11.41
N PRO A 168 -10.59 9.57 -11.58
CA PRO A 168 -9.43 9.68 -10.69
C PRO A 168 -9.80 9.83 -9.22
N MET A 169 -8.99 9.24 -8.34
CA MET A 169 -9.23 9.31 -6.90
C MET A 169 -9.24 10.74 -6.38
N PHE A 170 -8.30 11.59 -6.82
CA PHE A 170 -8.28 13.00 -6.41
C PHE A 170 -9.47 13.80 -6.95
N ARG A 171 -10.04 13.39 -8.08
CA ARG A 171 -11.31 13.97 -8.56
C ARG A 171 -12.47 13.60 -7.62
N ARG A 172 -12.57 12.33 -7.23
CA ARG A 172 -13.59 11.87 -6.26
C ARG A 172 -13.46 12.58 -4.91
N VAL A 173 -12.23 12.76 -4.42
CA VAL A 173 -11.96 13.57 -3.22
C VAL A 173 -12.40 15.02 -3.42
N ARG A 174 -12.14 15.63 -4.58
CA ARG A 174 -12.61 16.98 -4.87
C ARG A 174 -14.14 17.08 -4.77
N GLU A 175 -14.84 16.06 -5.25
CA GLU A 175 -16.29 15.99 -5.29
C GLU A 175 -16.92 15.84 -3.89
N THR A 176 -16.16 15.46 -2.85
CA THR A 176 -16.64 15.52 -1.46
C THR A 176 -16.76 16.95 -0.92
N GLY A 177 -16.00 17.90 -1.49
CA GLY A 177 -15.98 19.29 -1.05
C GLY A 177 -15.22 19.56 0.25
N ASP A 178 -14.75 18.53 0.96
CA ASP A 178 -14.00 18.68 2.23
C ASP A 178 -12.48 18.60 1.98
N ALA A 179 -11.79 19.73 2.15
CA ALA A 179 -10.34 19.80 2.04
C ALA A 179 -9.62 18.89 3.05
N MET A 180 -10.20 18.63 4.22
CA MET A 180 -9.60 17.76 5.22
C MET A 180 -9.66 16.28 4.84
N VAL A 181 -10.59 15.87 3.96
CA VAL A 181 -10.55 14.52 3.36
C VAL A 181 -9.33 14.36 2.47
N LEU A 182 -9.00 15.38 1.67
CA LEU A 182 -7.76 15.40 0.89
C LEU A 182 -6.53 15.38 1.81
N ARG A 183 -6.55 16.17 2.89
CA ARG A 183 -5.45 16.16 3.86
C ARG A 183 -5.25 14.78 4.44
N MET A 184 -6.33 14.16 4.91
CA MET A 184 -6.32 12.83 5.51
C MET A 184 -5.79 11.79 4.53
N LEU A 185 -6.24 11.80 3.27
CA LEU A 185 -5.73 10.87 2.26
C LEU A 185 -4.21 10.98 2.06
N VAL A 186 -3.69 12.20 1.96
CA VAL A 186 -2.25 12.44 1.75
C VAL A 186 -1.44 12.10 3.00
N ASP A 187 -1.96 12.40 4.20
CA ASP A 187 -1.33 11.99 5.45
C ASP A 187 -1.24 10.46 5.54
N LEU A 188 -2.29 9.72 5.09
CA LEU A 188 -2.26 8.26 5.00
C LEU A 188 -1.21 7.75 4.00
N TYR A 189 -1.05 8.38 2.83
CA TYR A 189 0.08 8.08 1.93
C TYR A 189 1.43 8.29 2.60
N GLY A 190 1.55 9.34 3.41
CA GLY A 190 2.77 9.66 4.14
C GLY A 190 3.08 8.74 5.32
N MET A 191 2.20 7.78 5.63
CA MET A 191 2.36 6.80 6.70
C MET A 191 2.57 5.37 6.19
N VAL A 192 2.44 5.10 4.89
CA VAL A 192 2.56 3.73 4.36
C VAL A 192 3.96 3.16 4.67
N GLU A 193 3.99 2.00 5.33
CA GLU A 193 5.21 1.28 5.65
C GLU A 193 5.67 0.38 4.49
N THR A 194 6.94 -0.05 4.54
CA THR A 194 7.57 -0.89 3.51
C THR A 194 7.80 -2.34 3.98
N ASP A 195 7.02 -2.75 4.97
CA ASP A 195 6.92 -4.12 5.48
C ASP A 195 6.14 -5.02 4.50
N ALA A 196 5.75 -6.23 4.93
CA ALA A 196 5.01 -7.14 4.06
C ALA A 196 3.55 -6.71 3.83
N THR A 197 2.95 -5.95 4.74
CA THR A 197 1.57 -5.49 4.60
C THR A 197 1.45 -4.36 3.57
N PHE A 198 2.51 -3.54 3.44
CA PHE A 198 2.53 -2.34 2.59
C PHE A 198 1.26 -1.50 2.81
N GLY A 199 0.96 -1.28 4.08
CA GLY A 199 -0.23 -0.60 4.55
C GLY A 199 0.08 0.55 5.51
N ILE A 200 -0.96 1.15 6.05
CA ILE A 200 -0.84 2.11 7.15
C ILE A 200 -0.56 1.30 8.43
N PRO A 201 0.39 1.73 9.28
CA PRO A 201 0.71 1.06 10.53
C PRO A 201 -0.54 0.78 11.36
N ILE A 202 -0.66 -0.42 11.91
CA ILE A 202 -1.86 -0.83 12.68
C ILE A 202 -2.03 -0.04 13.98
N SER A 203 -0.96 0.57 14.49
CA SER A 203 -1.00 1.53 15.60
C SER A 203 -1.64 2.87 15.19
N ASN A 204 -1.60 3.21 13.90
CA ASN A 204 -2.13 4.46 13.36
C ASN A 204 -3.55 4.33 12.83
N LEU A 205 -3.87 3.25 12.11
CA LEU A 205 -5.22 2.96 11.61
C LEU A 205 -5.42 1.46 11.36
N ARG A 206 -6.41 0.86 12.01
CA ARG A 206 -6.79 -0.55 11.81
C ARG A 206 -8.28 -0.79 11.94
N ASN A 207 -8.75 -1.90 11.36
CA ASN A 207 -10.05 -2.51 11.66
C ASN A 207 -9.82 -3.86 12.37
N GLY A 208 -10.88 -4.52 12.84
CA GLY A 208 -10.78 -5.86 13.43
C GLY A 208 -10.84 -5.89 14.95
N GLY A 209 -11.11 -4.76 15.62
CA GLY A 209 -11.27 -4.73 17.08
C GLY A 209 -12.70 -5.09 17.54
N HIS A 210 -12.87 -5.34 18.84
CA HIS A 210 -14.18 -5.34 19.51
C HIS A 210 -14.27 -4.13 20.45
N ALA A 211 -15.50 -3.70 20.78
CA ALA A 211 -15.77 -2.48 21.56
C ALA A 211 -14.95 -2.39 22.87
N ASN A 212 -14.71 -3.54 23.49
CA ASN A 212 -14.16 -3.67 24.83
C ASN A 212 -13.02 -4.71 24.92
N ALA A 213 -12.49 -5.20 23.79
CA ALA A 213 -11.38 -6.17 23.75
C ALA A 213 -10.72 -6.21 22.36
N GLU A 214 -9.45 -6.60 22.29
CA GLU A 214 -8.83 -6.99 21.01
C GLU A 214 -9.49 -8.27 20.45
N ALA A 215 -9.20 -8.57 19.17
CA ALA A 215 -9.71 -9.74 18.46
C ALA A 215 -9.61 -11.02 19.31
N ILE A 216 -10.71 -11.75 19.40
CA ILE A 216 -10.78 -12.97 20.21
C ILE A 216 -10.18 -14.11 19.39
N SER A 217 -8.90 -14.43 19.62
CA SER A 217 -8.32 -15.68 19.14
C SER A 217 -8.48 -16.77 20.20
N ARG A 218 -9.05 -17.90 19.79
CA ARG A 218 -9.30 -19.03 20.68
C ARG A 218 -8.69 -20.30 20.11
N LYS A 219 -7.86 -20.96 20.91
CA LYS A 219 -7.37 -22.31 20.57
C LYS A 219 -8.54 -23.29 20.69
N VAL A 220 -8.97 -23.86 19.57
CA VAL A 220 -10.12 -24.79 19.51
C VAL A 220 -9.71 -26.25 19.47
N ALA A 221 -8.49 -26.54 19.01
CA ALA A 221 -7.92 -27.87 19.06
C ALA A 221 -6.40 -27.84 19.20
N GLN A 222 -5.86 -28.95 19.69
CA GLN A 222 -4.44 -29.23 19.74
C GLN A 222 -4.23 -30.67 19.26
N VAL A 223 -3.38 -30.84 18.26
CA VAL A 223 -3.14 -32.13 17.60
C VAL A 223 -1.64 -32.24 17.35
N GLY A 224 -0.99 -33.17 18.06
CA GLY A 224 0.46 -33.33 18.04
C GLY A 224 1.19 -32.03 18.37
N VAL A 225 2.04 -31.56 17.45
CA VAL A 225 2.82 -30.31 17.59
C VAL A 225 2.12 -29.06 17.05
N HIS A 226 0.82 -29.15 16.75
CA HIS A 226 0.03 -28.07 16.16
C HIS A 226 -1.14 -27.66 17.05
N ALA A 227 -1.54 -26.39 16.93
CA ALA A 227 -2.76 -25.83 17.49
C ALA A 227 -3.62 -25.26 16.35
N VAL A 228 -4.94 -25.46 16.45
CA VAL A 228 -5.91 -24.82 15.56
C VAL A 228 -6.54 -23.65 16.31
N TRP A 229 -6.42 -22.47 15.71
CA TRP A 229 -6.95 -21.23 16.24
C TRP A 229 -8.19 -20.82 15.47
N ALA A 230 -9.26 -20.52 16.19
CA ALA A 230 -10.45 -19.88 15.68
C ALA A 230 -10.35 -18.37 15.90
N LEU A 231 -10.66 -17.59 14.86
CA LEU A 231 -10.49 -16.14 14.81
C LEU A 231 -11.77 -15.47 14.36
N GLU A 232 -12.17 -14.43 15.08
CA GLU A 232 -13.30 -13.57 14.74
C GLU A 232 -12.81 -12.24 14.17
N GLU A 233 -13.45 -11.77 13.10
CA GLU A 233 -13.21 -10.44 12.54
C GLU A 233 -14.02 -9.39 13.29
N GLY A 234 -13.33 -8.59 14.08
CA GLY A 234 -13.96 -7.47 14.77
C GLY A 234 -14.45 -6.38 13.79
N THR A 235 -15.50 -5.66 14.19
CA THR A 235 -16.08 -4.57 13.40
C THR A 235 -15.60 -3.18 13.84
N TYR A 236 -14.85 -3.09 14.93
CA TYR A 236 -14.38 -1.81 15.48
C TYR A 236 -13.11 -1.34 14.80
N GLN A 237 -13.12 -0.06 14.45
CA GLN A 237 -11.98 0.66 13.92
C GLN A 237 -11.24 1.38 15.05
N ASN A 238 -9.91 1.37 14.98
CA ASN A 238 -9.05 2.05 15.93
C ASN A 238 -8.05 2.92 15.18
N ALA A 239 -7.77 4.10 15.71
CA ALA A 239 -6.78 5.03 15.18
C ALA A 239 -5.96 5.64 16.32
N GLY A 240 -4.67 5.87 16.06
CA GLY A 240 -3.73 6.36 17.05
C GLY A 240 -2.64 7.23 16.44
N GLY A 241 -1.86 7.89 17.29
CA GLY A 241 -0.74 8.76 16.89
C GLY A 241 -1.14 10.20 16.59
N ASP A 242 -0.13 11.06 16.48
CA ASP A 242 -0.28 12.53 16.41
C ASP A 242 -0.97 13.03 15.15
N TRP A 243 -0.98 12.22 14.07
CA TRP A 243 -1.64 12.59 12.82
C TRP A 243 -3.15 12.79 13.02
N THR A 244 -3.78 11.99 13.90
CA THR A 244 -5.22 12.01 14.17
C THR A 244 -5.69 13.34 14.73
N VAL A 245 -4.82 14.05 15.47
CA VAL A 245 -5.09 15.34 16.12
C VAL A 245 -5.58 16.39 15.13
N ARG A 246 -5.03 16.39 13.92
CA ARG A 246 -5.29 17.40 12.89
C ARG A 246 -6.64 17.22 12.22
N HIS A 247 -7.21 16.02 12.35
CA HIS A 247 -8.42 15.58 11.67
C HIS A 247 -9.64 15.53 12.59
N ALA A 248 -9.44 15.61 13.91
CA ALA A 248 -10.49 15.73 14.91
C ALA A 248 -10.99 17.17 15.03
N SER A 249 -12.28 17.35 15.36
CA SER A 249 -12.82 18.67 15.64
C SER A 249 -12.48 19.07 17.09
N LYS A 250 -12.25 20.37 17.32
CA LYS A 250 -12.16 20.90 18.70
C LYS A 250 -13.57 20.89 19.28
N SER A 251 -13.86 20.06 20.29
CA SER A 251 -15.16 20.12 20.96
C SER A 251 -15.34 21.46 21.66
N ARG A 252 -16.60 21.92 21.74
CA ARG A 252 -16.99 23.11 22.50
C ARG A 252 -17.23 22.82 23.99
N LYS A 253 -17.31 21.56 24.41
CA LYS A 253 -17.57 21.17 25.81
C LYS A 253 -16.39 20.37 26.36
N ASN A 254 -15.92 20.75 27.54
CA ASN A 254 -14.92 20.05 28.38
C ASN A 254 -13.51 19.85 27.79
N GLY A 255 -13.16 20.43 26.65
CA GLY A 255 -11.80 20.34 26.08
C GLY A 255 -11.45 18.99 25.45
N GLU A 256 -12.37 18.02 25.48
CA GLU A 256 -12.25 16.76 24.74
C GLU A 256 -12.34 17.01 23.22
N ARG A 257 -11.83 16.09 22.40
CA ARG A 257 -11.96 16.19 20.95
C ARG A 257 -13.17 15.40 20.49
N ASP A 258 -13.89 15.97 19.53
CA ASP A 258 -14.96 15.24 18.88
C ASP A 258 -14.39 14.47 17.67
N TRP A 259 -14.45 13.15 17.81
CA TRP A 259 -13.92 12.17 16.86
C TRP A 259 -14.93 11.77 15.78
N SER A 260 -16.18 12.22 15.86
CA SER A 260 -17.20 11.88 14.85
C SER A 260 -16.74 12.32 13.45
N VAL A 261 -16.30 13.57 13.32
CA VAL A 261 -15.80 14.14 12.07
C VAL A 261 -14.58 13.37 11.52
N PHE A 262 -13.72 12.84 12.39
CA PHE A 262 -12.59 12.02 11.97
C PHE A 262 -13.07 10.73 11.30
N TRP A 263 -13.98 10.00 11.96
CA TRP A 263 -14.51 8.74 11.45
C TRP A 263 -15.41 8.92 10.23
N GLU A 264 -16.16 10.02 10.15
CA GLU A 264 -16.93 10.39 8.96
C GLU A 264 -16.02 10.53 7.73
N ARG A 265 -14.86 11.19 7.87
CA ARG A 265 -13.90 11.34 6.78
C ARG A 265 -13.25 10.02 6.38
N ILE A 266 -12.91 9.16 7.34
CA ILE A 266 -12.48 7.78 7.05
C ILE A 266 -13.57 7.02 6.29
N GLY A 267 -14.83 7.16 6.69
CA GLY A 267 -16.00 6.62 6.01
C GLY A 267 -16.12 7.13 4.57
N GLN A 268 -15.94 8.42 4.34
CA GLN A 268 -15.93 9.02 3.01
C GLN A 268 -14.79 8.46 2.14
N LEU A 269 -13.57 8.32 2.69
CA LEU A 269 -12.44 7.71 1.98
C LEU A 269 -12.73 6.26 1.58
N LYS A 270 -13.39 5.47 2.44
CA LYS A 270 -13.86 4.12 2.09
C LYS A 270 -14.91 4.16 0.98
N GLN A 271 -15.90 5.05 1.12
CA GLN A 271 -17.02 5.17 0.17
C GLN A 271 -16.57 5.54 -1.24
N ILE A 272 -15.60 6.46 -1.36
CA ILE A 272 -15.01 6.82 -2.66
C ILE A 272 -13.97 5.79 -3.14
N GLY A 273 -13.74 4.71 -2.38
CA GLY A 273 -12.79 3.65 -2.71
C GLY A 273 -11.33 4.11 -2.68
N ALA A 274 -10.98 5.11 -1.89
CA ALA A 274 -9.58 5.54 -1.70
C ALA A 274 -8.82 4.59 -0.77
N ILE A 275 -9.51 4.06 0.24
CA ILE A 275 -8.96 3.12 1.22
C ILE A 275 -9.82 1.87 1.33
N TYR A 276 -9.19 0.75 1.67
CA TYR A 276 -9.86 -0.49 2.05
C TYR A 276 -9.08 -1.16 3.19
N TYR A 277 -9.68 -2.17 3.82
CA TYR A 277 -9.02 -2.94 4.87
C TYR A 277 -8.78 -4.35 4.37
N GLU A 278 -7.55 -4.82 4.52
CA GLU A 278 -7.16 -6.20 4.21
C GLU A 278 -6.94 -6.95 5.53
N PRO A 279 -7.65 -8.05 5.78
CA PRO A 279 -7.42 -8.87 6.97
C PRO A 279 -6.02 -9.50 6.93
N TRP A 280 -5.30 -9.39 8.05
CA TRP A 280 -3.99 -9.99 8.24
C TRP A 280 -3.93 -10.70 9.59
N LEU A 281 -3.30 -11.87 9.59
CA LEU A 281 -2.92 -12.59 10.80
C LEU A 281 -1.57 -12.08 11.30
N PHE A 282 -1.46 -11.84 12.61
CA PHE A 282 -0.25 -11.40 13.29
C PHE A 282 0.19 -12.43 14.34
N GLU A 283 1.48 -12.48 14.66
CA GLU A 283 2.05 -13.44 15.63
C GLU A 283 1.45 -13.32 17.03
N GLY A 284 0.95 -12.14 17.41
CA GLY A 284 0.36 -11.90 18.72
C GLY A 284 -0.46 -10.59 18.79
N ALA A 285 -0.90 -10.26 20.00
CA ALA A 285 -1.75 -9.10 20.30
C ALA A 285 -0.99 -7.77 20.47
N GLU A 286 0.34 -7.74 20.39
CA GLU A 286 1.06 -6.46 20.43
C GLU A 286 0.97 -5.73 19.07
N LEU A 287 1.05 -4.40 19.08
CA LEU A 287 0.93 -3.59 17.86
C LEU A 287 2.18 -3.59 16.98
N ASP A 288 3.31 -4.08 17.51
CA ASP A 288 4.55 -4.32 16.80
C ASP A 288 4.73 -5.79 16.39
N ALA A 289 3.71 -6.63 16.60
CA ALA A 289 3.75 -8.03 16.20
C ALA A 289 4.00 -8.18 14.69
N GLU A 290 4.80 -9.17 14.32
CA GLU A 290 5.12 -9.44 12.93
C GLU A 290 3.88 -9.95 12.16
N PRO A 291 3.62 -9.44 10.94
CA PRO A 291 2.56 -9.94 10.09
C PRO A 291 2.91 -11.35 9.58
N LEU A 292 1.97 -12.28 9.72
CA LEU A 292 2.13 -13.66 9.28
C LEU A 292 1.62 -13.87 7.86
N MET A 293 0.35 -13.61 7.58
CA MET A 293 -0.24 -13.81 6.26
C MET A 293 -1.53 -13.02 6.07
N PRO A 294 -1.86 -12.61 4.83
CA PRO A 294 -3.17 -12.06 4.51
C PRO A 294 -4.24 -13.15 4.56
N LEU A 295 -5.43 -12.76 4.98
CA LEU A 295 -6.63 -13.59 4.99
C LEU A 295 -7.76 -12.88 4.23
N ASP A 296 -8.66 -13.65 3.63
CA ASP A 296 -9.81 -13.14 2.88
C ASP A 296 -10.97 -14.15 3.04
N PRO A 297 -12.10 -13.72 3.64
CA PRO A 297 -13.23 -14.61 3.87
C PRO A 297 -13.87 -15.06 2.54
N ALA A 298 -13.67 -14.32 1.44
CA ALA A 298 -14.09 -14.75 0.11
C ALA A 298 -13.42 -16.07 -0.31
N GLY A 299 -12.26 -16.40 0.26
CA GLY A 299 -11.55 -17.65 0.06
C GLY A 299 -12.37 -18.90 0.42
N LEU A 300 -13.29 -18.79 1.39
CA LEU A 300 -14.15 -19.89 1.83
C LEU A 300 -15.29 -20.20 0.85
N TYR A 301 -15.59 -19.29 -0.08
CA TYR A 301 -16.62 -19.45 -1.09
C TYR A 301 -16.06 -19.94 -2.44
N GLN A 302 -16.94 -20.41 -3.32
CA GLN A 302 -16.57 -20.76 -4.70
C GLN A 302 -16.40 -19.49 -5.52
N VAL A 303 -15.16 -19.01 -5.64
CA VAL A 303 -14.77 -17.88 -6.48
C VAL A 303 -13.88 -18.39 -7.61
N SER A 304 -14.10 -17.89 -8.84
CA SER A 304 -13.41 -18.36 -10.06
C SER A 304 -11.90 -18.09 -10.05
N GLU A 305 -11.48 -16.99 -9.41
CA GLU A 305 -10.08 -16.61 -9.27
C GLU A 305 -9.87 -16.04 -7.86
N ARG A 306 -9.02 -16.69 -7.07
CA ARG A 306 -8.70 -16.27 -5.70
C ARG A 306 -7.41 -15.48 -5.68
N ASP A 307 -7.43 -14.34 -5.02
CA ASP A 307 -6.20 -13.61 -4.70
C ASP A 307 -5.34 -14.37 -3.66
N ASP A 308 -4.22 -13.77 -3.27
CA ASP A 308 -3.29 -14.40 -2.31
C ASP A 308 -3.96 -14.71 -0.96
N GLY A 309 -4.80 -13.80 -0.44
CA GLY A 309 -5.49 -13.98 0.83
C GLY A 309 -6.53 -15.08 0.76
N GLY A 310 -7.31 -15.13 -0.33
CA GLY A 310 -8.34 -16.15 -0.53
C GLY A 310 -7.76 -17.55 -0.67
N ARG A 311 -6.63 -17.70 -1.37
CA ARG A 311 -5.93 -18.99 -1.49
C ARG A 311 -5.38 -19.48 -0.15
N LEU A 312 -4.70 -18.61 0.60
CA LEU A 312 -4.16 -18.97 1.91
C LEU A 312 -5.27 -19.28 2.92
N THR A 313 -6.35 -18.52 2.92
CA THR A 313 -7.51 -18.75 3.81
C THR A 313 -8.11 -20.12 3.57
N ARG A 314 -8.34 -20.47 2.29
CA ARG A 314 -8.89 -21.78 1.95
C ARG A 314 -7.96 -22.92 2.38
N LEU A 315 -6.67 -22.78 2.08
CA LEU A 315 -5.69 -23.79 2.44
C LEU A 315 -5.54 -23.95 3.96
N ALA A 316 -5.55 -22.85 4.71
CA ALA A 316 -5.53 -22.86 6.18
C ALA A 316 -6.77 -23.57 6.75
N HIS A 317 -7.95 -23.25 6.21
CA HIS A 317 -9.21 -23.90 6.59
C HIS A 317 -9.16 -25.42 6.33
N ASP A 318 -8.80 -25.85 5.12
CA ASP A 318 -8.73 -27.27 4.76
C ASP A 318 -7.71 -28.02 5.62
N THR A 319 -6.58 -27.38 5.92
CA THR A 319 -5.55 -27.92 6.82
C THR A 319 -6.06 -28.06 8.26
N ALA A 320 -6.78 -27.06 8.78
CA ALA A 320 -7.37 -27.12 10.11
C ALA A 320 -8.39 -28.27 10.23
N TYR A 321 -9.23 -28.47 9.21
CA TYR A 321 -10.17 -29.59 9.15
C TYR A 321 -9.47 -30.94 9.13
N ALA A 322 -8.43 -31.09 8.30
CA ALA A 322 -7.67 -32.34 8.23
C ALA A 322 -6.98 -32.68 9.56
N LEU A 323 -6.53 -31.68 10.33
CA LEU A 323 -5.93 -31.90 11.65
C LEU A 323 -6.93 -32.36 12.70
N VAL A 324 -8.12 -31.75 12.76
CA VAL A 324 -9.11 -32.00 13.82
C VAL A 324 -9.87 -33.32 13.63
N SER A 325 -9.82 -33.91 12.42
CA SER A 325 -10.57 -35.09 11.98
C SER A 325 -12.08 -34.84 11.80
N GLU A 326 -12.70 -35.59 10.87
CA GLU A 326 -14.14 -35.59 10.60
C GLU A 326 -14.99 -36.01 11.81
N GLU A 327 -14.39 -36.59 12.84
CA GLU A 327 -15.08 -37.03 14.06
C GLU A 327 -15.43 -35.87 15.02
N ARG A 328 -14.92 -34.65 14.76
CA ARG A 328 -15.16 -33.47 15.62
C ARG A 328 -15.64 -32.24 14.85
N PRO A 329 -16.68 -32.35 14.02
CA PRO A 329 -17.17 -31.23 13.21
C PRO A 329 -17.73 -30.09 14.07
N TYR A 330 -18.26 -30.44 15.25
CA TYR A 330 -18.79 -29.50 16.24
C TYR A 330 -17.77 -28.44 16.71
N VAL A 331 -16.46 -28.69 16.55
CA VAL A 331 -15.38 -27.74 16.87
C VAL A 331 -15.46 -26.50 15.98
N PHE A 332 -15.84 -26.68 14.72
CA PHE A 332 -15.96 -25.60 13.74
C PHE A 332 -17.35 -24.96 13.80
N GLU A 333 -18.41 -25.78 13.83
CA GLU A 333 -19.81 -25.33 13.80
C GLU A 333 -20.20 -24.47 15.01
N ASN A 334 -19.71 -24.82 16.21
CA ASN A 334 -20.07 -24.10 17.44
C ASN A 334 -19.10 -22.96 17.76
N SER A 335 -18.14 -22.66 16.87
CA SER A 335 -17.07 -21.73 17.21
C SER A 335 -17.45 -20.26 17.10
N GLY A 336 -18.42 -19.92 16.23
CA GLY A 336 -18.76 -18.54 15.86
C GLY A 336 -17.68 -17.81 15.07
N ALA A 337 -16.60 -18.49 14.68
CA ALA A 337 -15.42 -17.87 14.09
C ALA A 337 -15.49 -17.73 12.58
N ASP A 338 -14.84 -16.69 12.07
CA ASP A 338 -14.73 -16.39 10.64
C ASP A 338 -13.57 -17.14 9.97
N TYR A 339 -12.50 -17.42 10.73
CA TYR A 339 -11.32 -18.12 10.21
C TYR A 339 -10.83 -19.22 11.16
N PHE A 340 -10.27 -20.27 10.56
CA PHE A 340 -9.53 -21.31 11.26
C PHE A 340 -8.12 -21.41 10.69
N VAL A 341 -7.13 -21.23 11.56
CA VAL A 341 -5.73 -21.25 11.16
C VAL A 341 -4.94 -22.25 12.01
N PRO A 342 -4.28 -23.23 11.39
CA PRO A 342 -3.35 -24.09 12.10
C PRO A 342 -1.99 -23.38 12.24
N LEU A 343 -1.47 -23.35 13.46
CA LEU A 343 -0.14 -22.82 13.79
C LEU A 343 0.63 -23.85 14.63
N PRO A 344 1.97 -23.76 14.68
CA PRO A 344 2.76 -24.51 15.65
C PRO A 344 2.26 -24.27 17.08
N LEU A 345 2.30 -25.32 17.92
CA LEU A 345 1.75 -25.30 19.28
C LEU A 345 2.37 -24.22 20.20
N HIS A 346 3.61 -23.83 19.93
CA HIS A 346 4.33 -22.83 20.71
C HIS A 346 3.97 -21.38 20.36
N HIS A 347 3.14 -21.13 19.34
CA HIS A 347 2.65 -19.78 19.06
C HIS A 347 1.79 -19.29 20.23
N GLN A 348 1.99 -18.02 20.59
CA GLN A 348 1.04 -17.29 21.41
C GLN A 348 -0.29 -17.10 20.66
N PRO A 349 -1.38 -16.71 21.33
CA PRO A 349 -2.63 -16.39 20.66
C PRO A 349 -2.41 -15.36 19.55
N PRO A 350 -2.62 -15.72 18.27
CA PRO A 350 -2.40 -14.79 17.17
C PRO A 350 -3.50 -13.72 17.17
N ALA A 351 -3.28 -12.62 16.46
CA ALA A 351 -4.29 -11.57 16.31
C ALA A 351 -4.72 -11.42 14.85
N LEU A 352 -6.03 -11.27 14.61
CA LEU A 352 -6.58 -10.91 13.32
C LEU A 352 -6.83 -9.41 13.29
N ARG A 353 -6.29 -8.70 12.30
CA ARG A 353 -6.47 -7.25 12.17
C ARG A 353 -6.64 -6.85 10.72
N GLY A 354 -7.54 -5.92 10.47
CA GLY A 354 -7.66 -5.26 9.18
C GLY A 354 -6.59 -4.18 9.03
N VAL A 355 -5.62 -4.39 8.16
CA VAL A 355 -4.62 -3.39 7.78
C VAL A 355 -5.26 -2.42 6.79
N ALA A 356 -5.22 -1.13 7.09
CA ALA A 356 -5.71 -0.12 6.15
C ALA A 356 -4.74 0.03 4.97
N ARG A 357 -5.26 -0.08 3.74
CA ARG A 357 -4.48 0.01 2.50
C ARG A 357 -5.07 1.05 1.56
N LEU A 358 -4.18 1.67 0.80
CA LEU A 358 -4.57 2.64 -0.23
C LEU A 358 -4.82 1.90 -1.53
N ARG A 359 -5.93 2.19 -2.21
CA ARG A 359 -6.32 1.49 -3.44
C ARG A 359 -5.30 1.67 -4.57
N VAL A 360 -4.72 2.86 -4.66
CA VAL A 360 -3.70 3.17 -5.67
C VAL A 360 -2.39 3.38 -4.95
N GLU A 361 -1.39 2.56 -5.26
CA GLU A 361 -0.08 2.57 -4.61
C GLU A 361 0.95 3.31 -5.46
N ALA A 362 1.81 4.10 -4.83
CA ALA A 362 2.96 4.69 -5.50
C ALA A 362 4.00 3.61 -5.85
N ASP A 363 4.40 3.54 -7.13
CA ASP A 363 5.40 2.57 -7.60
C ASP A 363 6.84 3.00 -7.25
N THR A 364 7.15 2.98 -5.95
CA THR A 364 8.47 3.30 -5.41
C THR A 364 9.35 2.05 -5.31
N PRO A 365 10.69 2.20 -5.23
CA PRO A 365 11.57 1.07 -4.92
C PRO A 365 11.19 0.35 -3.61
N GLY A 366 10.78 1.11 -2.59
CA GLY A 366 10.28 0.56 -1.32
C GLY A 366 9.03 -0.29 -1.51
N ARG A 367 8.07 0.16 -2.33
CA ARG A 367 6.86 -0.59 -2.69
C ARG A 367 7.19 -1.91 -3.39
N ARG A 368 8.11 -1.90 -4.35
CA ARG A 368 8.53 -3.12 -5.05
C ARG A 368 9.22 -4.12 -4.12
N LEU A 369 10.02 -3.63 -3.17
CA LEU A 369 10.65 -4.46 -2.14
C LEU A 369 9.61 -5.06 -1.18
N ALA A 370 8.65 -4.25 -0.71
CA ALA A 370 7.54 -4.69 0.12
C ALA A 370 6.71 -5.77 -0.60
N TRP A 371 6.39 -5.56 -1.87
CA TRP A 371 5.72 -6.55 -2.71
C TRP A 371 6.50 -7.87 -2.79
N LYS A 372 7.82 -7.81 -3.03
CA LYS A 372 8.68 -9.00 -3.03
C LYS A 372 8.63 -9.74 -1.68
N ARG A 373 8.71 -9.01 -0.57
CA ARG A 373 8.61 -9.57 0.79
C ARG A 373 7.28 -10.28 1.00
N ARG A 374 6.17 -9.62 0.65
CA ARG A 374 4.82 -10.18 0.69
C ARG A 374 4.73 -11.48 -0.11
N ARG A 375 5.19 -11.47 -1.36
CA ARG A 375 5.17 -12.66 -2.23
C ARG A 375 5.94 -13.84 -1.63
N THR A 376 7.15 -13.59 -1.13
CA THR A 376 7.96 -14.62 -0.46
C THR A 376 7.25 -15.17 0.79
N LEU A 377 6.62 -14.30 1.58
CA LEU A 377 5.89 -14.68 2.77
C LEU A 377 4.65 -15.54 2.43
N VAL A 378 3.87 -15.14 1.43
CA VAL A 378 2.72 -15.91 0.92
C VAL A 378 3.16 -17.29 0.44
N GLU A 379 4.20 -17.37 -0.40
CA GLU A 379 4.72 -18.64 -0.92
C GLU A 379 5.24 -19.56 0.18
N ASN A 380 5.85 -19.01 1.23
CA ASN A 380 6.33 -19.79 2.36
C ASN A 380 5.18 -20.37 3.18
N TRP A 381 4.11 -19.60 3.39
CA TRP A 381 2.91 -20.07 4.10
C TRP A 381 2.12 -21.08 3.28
N GLU A 382 2.02 -20.88 1.96
CA GLU A 382 1.37 -21.84 1.07
C GLU A 382 2.08 -23.20 1.15
N LYS A 383 3.41 -23.23 1.08
CA LYS A 383 4.21 -24.46 1.24
C LYS A 383 4.01 -25.09 2.62
N ALA A 384 4.06 -24.30 3.67
CA ALA A 384 3.94 -24.75 5.05
C ALA A 384 2.58 -25.40 5.34
N LEU A 385 1.50 -24.76 4.88
CA LEU A 385 0.14 -25.29 5.03
C LEU A 385 -0.09 -26.52 4.12
N SER A 386 0.44 -26.52 2.90
CA SER A 386 0.34 -27.66 1.99
C SER A 386 1.05 -28.90 2.54
N GLN A 387 2.25 -28.71 3.11
CA GLN A 387 2.96 -29.77 3.82
C GLN A 387 2.12 -30.30 4.97
N LEU A 388 1.60 -29.40 5.82
CA LEU A 388 0.81 -29.79 6.98
C LEU A 388 -0.48 -30.52 6.62
N LEU A 389 -1.17 -30.10 5.55
CA LEU A 389 -2.35 -30.78 5.03
C LEU A 389 -2.00 -32.20 4.59
N SER A 390 -0.89 -32.38 3.87
CA SER A 390 -0.44 -33.70 3.42
C SER A 390 -0.04 -34.60 4.59
N ASP A 391 0.69 -34.06 5.58
CA ASP A 391 1.09 -34.78 6.79
C ASP A 391 -0.16 -35.21 7.59
N ALA A 392 -1.15 -34.31 7.77
CA ALA A 392 -2.40 -34.62 8.47
C ALA A 392 -3.20 -35.73 7.77
N GLN A 393 -3.30 -35.70 6.43
CA GLN A 393 -3.96 -36.75 5.65
C GLN A 393 -3.27 -38.12 5.76
N GLN A 394 -1.97 -38.14 6.05
CA GLN A 394 -1.21 -39.37 6.30
C GLN A 394 -1.18 -39.79 7.77
N GLY A 395 -1.83 -39.03 8.66
CA GLY A 395 -1.82 -39.27 10.11
C GLY A 395 -0.51 -38.88 10.80
N HIS A 396 0.32 -38.05 10.17
CA HIS A 396 1.55 -37.51 10.74
C HIS A 396 1.27 -36.17 11.43
N PHE A 397 1.25 -36.15 12.76
CA PHE A 397 0.96 -34.95 13.56
C PHE A 397 2.17 -34.46 14.38
N ASP A 398 3.27 -35.18 14.32
CA ASP A 398 4.53 -34.94 15.03
C ASP A 398 5.51 -34.06 14.25
N ARG A 399 5.28 -33.90 12.94
CA ARG A 399 6.16 -33.13 12.05
C ARG A 399 5.89 -31.63 12.18
N PRO A 400 6.88 -30.82 12.58
CA PRO A 400 6.67 -29.38 12.68
C PRO A 400 6.42 -28.77 11.31
N MET A 401 5.57 -27.73 11.28
CA MET A 401 5.30 -26.95 10.09
C MET A 401 6.60 -26.28 9.62
N GLN A 402 7.04 -26.56 8.39
CA GLN A 402 8.25 -25.96 7.84
C GLN A 402 7.91 -24.71 7.03
N ARG A 403 8.03 -23.54 7.66
CA ARG A 403 8.06 -22.27 6.92
C ARG A 403 9.37 -22.26 6.13
N GLY A 404 9.28 -22.27 4.80
CA GLY A 404 10.44 -22.39 3.91
C GLY A 404 11.60 -21.50 4.39
N THR A 405 12.69 -22.10 4.86
CA THR A 405 13.89 -21.35 5.18
C THR A 405 14.36 -20.69 3.90
N LYS A 406 14.70 -19.40 3.96
CA LYS A 406 15.47 -18.75 2.89
C LYS A 406 16.56 -19.73 2.49
N GLY A 407 16.63 -20.08 1.20
CA GLY A 407 17.78 -20.77 0.63
C GLY A 407 19.01 -19.86 0.74
N GLY A 408 19.52 -19.69 1.96
CA GLY A 408 20.85 -19.21 2.21
C GLY A 408 21.76 -20.35 1.80
N LYS A 409 22.36 -20.23 0.62
CA LYS A 409 23.63 -20.90 0.35
C LYS A 409 24.53 -20.58 1.55
N ARG A 410 24.85 -21.61 2.32
CA ARG A 410 25.95 -21.56 3.29
C ARG A 410 27.27 -21.51 2.54
#